data_AF-A0AA45KFD5-F1
#
_entry.id   AF-A0AA45KFD5-F1
#
_cell.length_a   1.000
_cell.length_b   1.000
_cell.length_c   1.000
_cell.angle_alpha   90.00
_cell.angle_beta   90.00
_cell.angle_gamma   90.00
#
_symmetry.space_group_name_H-M   'P 1'
#
loop_
_entity.id
_entity.type
_entity.pdbx_description
1 polymer ?
#
loop_
_entity_poly.entity_id
_entity_poly.type
_entity_poly.pdbx_seq_one_letter_code
_entity_poly.pdbx_strand_id
1 'polypeptide(L)'
;MIVDFGNVWDALTAIGTMGAVIISLYLTRKDYKKKLRIDYWVSYKILSGEKFPIWCIDVTNTGVIPVKIYEIGVYQRSNFFKRRRSIPFLVPRDLEQESSKLPVLIQPQEDATYFVAQEEWAERLQDLTYSANQVAFYVIDTTGKLYKTKYFKVHS
;
A
#
# COMPACT_ATOMS: atom_id res chain seq x y z
N MET A 1 17.16 -41.73 -46.11
CA MET A 1 17.26 -41.07 -44.79
C MET A 1 15.86 -41.07 -44.21
N ILE A 2 15.57 -42.04 -43.33
CA ILE A 2 14.27 -42.14 -42.66
C ILE A 2 14.35 -41.15 -41.50
N VAL A 3 13.56 -40.08 -41.55
CA VAL A 3 13.44 -39.14 -40.44
C VAL A 3 12.71 -39.88 -39.32
N ASP A 4 13.33 -40.00 -38.15
CA ASP A 4 12.77 -40.71 -37.00
C ASP A 4 11.69 -39.83 -36.33
N PHE A 5 10.47 -39.91 -36.87
CA PHE A 5 9.33 -39.10 -36.45
C PHE A 5 8.92 -39.32 -34.98
N GLY A 6 9.27 -40.47 -34.38
CA GLY A 6 9.01 -40.74 -32.97
C GLY A 6 9.83 -39.83 -32.05
N ASN A 7 11.12 -39.70 -32.32
CA ASN A 7 12.02 -38.85 -31.54
C ASN A 7 11.69 -37.35 -31.69
N VAL A 8 11.20 -36.93 -32.86
CA VAL A 8 10.73 -35.56 -33.10
C VAL A 8 9.41 -35.28 -32.37
N TRP A 9 8.49 -36.24 -32.35
CA TRP A 9 7.22 -36.10 -31.63
C TRP A 9 7.42 -36.07 -30.11
N ASP A 10 8.31 -36.90 -29.58
CA ASP A 10 8.68 -36.91 -28.17
C ASP A 10 9.40 -35.61 -27.76
N ALA A 11 10.27 -35.07 -28.63
CA ALA A 11 10.89 -33.77 -28.39
C ALA A 11 9.87 -32.62 -28.42
N LEU A 12 8.91 -32.63 -29.37
CA LEU A 12 7.87 -31.61 -29.46
C LEU A 12 6.91 -31.65 -28.26
N THR A 13 6.54 -32.84 -27.79
CA THR A 13 5.71 -32.99 -26.59
C THR A 13 6.45 -32.51 -25.34
N ALA A 14 7.73 -32.83 -25.18
CA ALA A 14 8.55 -32.33 -24.08
C ALA A 14 8.65 -30.79 -24.06
N ILE A 15 8.88 -30.17 -25.23
CA ILE A 15 8.88 -28.69 -25.36
C ILE A 15 7.51 -28.11 -25.02
N GLY A 16 6.43 -28.74 -25.50
CA GLY A 16 5.06 -28.35 -25.19
C GLY A 16 4.77 -28.37 -23.68
N THR A 17 5.18 -29.43 -22.99
CA THR A 17 5.04 -29.55 -21.54
C THR A 17 5.86 -28.50 -20.79
N MET A 18 7.12 -28.28 -21.17
CA MET A 18 7.95 -27.22 -20.58
C MET A 18 7.32 -25.83 -20.77
N GLY A 19 6.82 -25.54 -21.97
CA GLY A 19 6.13 -24.29 -22.28
C GLY A 19 4.89 -24.08 -21.40
N ALA A 20 4.06 -25.11 -21.26
CA ALA A 20 2.88 -25.07 -20.39
C ALA A 20 3.27 -24.79 -18.93
N VAL A 21 4.27 -25.49 -18.39
CA VAL A 21 4.76 -25.28 -17.01
C VAL A 21 5.27 -23.85 -16.80
N ILE A 22 6.05 -23.32 -17.74
CA ILE A 22 6.56 -21.94 -17.67
C ILE A 22 5.41 -20.93 -17.63
N ILE A 23 4.41 -21.09 -18.50
CA ILE A 23 3.23 -20.22 -18.56
C ILE A 23 2.43 -20.32 -17.26
N SER A 24 2.19 -21.54 -16.76
CA SER A 24 1.49 -21.76 -15.49
C SER A 24 2.22 -21.08 -14.33
N LEU A 25 3.53 -21.28 -14.19
CA LEU A 25 4.33 -20.61 -13.15
C LEU A 25 4.28 -19.08 -13.27
N TYR A 26 4.31 -18.56 -14.50
CA TYR A 26 4.22 -17.12 -14.74
C TYR A 26 2.86 -16.56 -14.31
N LEU A 27 1.76 -17.22 -14.70
CA LEU A 27 0.41 -16.84 -14.30
C LEU A 27 0.24 -16.93 -12.78
N THR A 28 0.67 -18.03 -12.16
CA THR A 28 0.65 -18.18 -10.70
C THR A 28 1.41 -17.05 -10.01
N ARG A 29 2.63 -16.72 -10.46
CA ARG A 29 3.39 -15.60 -9.86
C ARG A 29 2.69 -14.24 -10.03
N LYS A 30 2.00 -14.03 -11.14
CA LYS A 30 1.25 -12.79 -11.40
C LYS A 30 0.03 -12.67 -10.48
N ASP A 31 -0.68 -13.77 -10.27
CA ASP A 31 -1.92 -13.81 -9.48
C ASP A 31 -1.62 -13.73 -7.98
N TYR A 32 -0.58 -14.43 -7.52
CA TYR A 32 -0.10 -14.46 -6.13
C TYR A 32 0.75 -13.24 -5.76
N LYS A 33 0.53 -12.09 -6.40
CA LYS A 33 1.21 -10.85 -6.02
C LYS A 33 0.41 -10.13 -4.93
N LYS A 34 1.09 -9.73 -3.86
CA LYS A 34 0.52 -8.83 -2.84
C LYS A 34 0.03 -7.52 -3.47
N LYS A 35 -1.24 -7.18 -3.25
CA LYS A 35 -1.91 -5.98 -3.76
C LYS A 35 -2.66 -5.29 -2.63
N LEU A 36 -2.13 -4.15 -2.18
CA LEU A 36 -2.83 -3.26 -1.26
C LEU A 36 -3.33 -2.03 -2.02
N ARG A 37 -4.55 -1.63 -1.74
CA ARG A 37 -5.10 -0.33 -2.11
C ARG A 37 -5.11 0.54 -0.87
N ILE A 38 -4.78 1.81 -1.04
CA ILE A 38 -4.88 2.80 0.02
C ILE A 38 -5.81 3.86 -0.51
N ASP A 39 -6.94 4.02 0.15
CA ASP A 39 -7.93 5.06 -0.10
C ASP A 39 -8.00 5.98 1.12
N TYR A 40 -8.41 7.23 0.92
CA TYR A 40 -8.52 8.17 2.01
C TYR A 40 -9.68 9.13 1.78
N TRP A 41 -10.27 9.58 2.89
CA TRP A 41 -11.27 10.64 2.89
C TRP A 41 -11.11 11.50 4.15
N VAL A 42 -11.70 12.69 4.09
CA VAL A 42 -11.75 13.59 5.25
C VAL A 42 -13.12 13.42 5.89
N SER A 43 -13.13 13.21 7.20
CA SER A 43 -14.33 13.23 8.02
C SER A 43 -14.17 14.26 9.15
N TYR A 44 -15.23 14.49 9.92
CA TYR A 44 -15.20 15.35 11.08
C TYR A 44 -15.64 14.56 12.29
N LYS A 45 -14.91 14.69 13.39
CA LYS A 45 -15.29 14.11 14.68
C LYS A 45 -15.66 15.26 15.62
N ILE A 46 -16.68 15.01 16.46
CA ILE A 46 -17.12 15.96 17.47
C ILE A 46 -16.55 15.49 18.81
N LEU A 47 -15.66 16.27 19.41
CA LEU A 47 -15.18 16.05 20.77
C LEU A 47 -15.54 17.30 21.58
N SER A 48 -16.22 17.14 22.71
CA SER A 48 -16.56 18.25 23.62
C SER A 48 -17.30 19.44 22.95
N GLY A 49 -18.05 19.19 21.88
CA GLY A 49 -18.81 20.21 21.14
C GLY A 49 -18.04 20.90 20.01
N GLU A 50 -16.74 20.64 19.88
CA GLU A 50 -15.90 21.19 18.82
C GLU A 50 -15.71 20.15 17.69
N LYS A 51 -15.79 20.60 16.44
CA LYS A 51 -15.60 19.76 15.25
C LYS A 51 -14.17 19.91 14.77
N PHE A 52 -13.43 18.81 14.79
CA PHE A 52 -12.07 18.79 14.24
C PHE A 52 -12.00 17.83 13.04
N PRO A 53 -11.27 18.22 11.98
CA PRO A 53 -11.09 17.39 10.79
C PRO A 53 -10.17 16.20 11.08
N ILE A 54 -10.59 15.03 10.61
CA ILE A 54 -9.83 13.78 10.69
C ILE A 54 -9.59 13.20 9.29
N TRP A 55 -8.40 12.69 9.07
CA TRP A 55 -8.10 11.84 7.92
C TRP A 55 -8.43 10.41 8.25
N CYS A 56 -9.33 9.83 7.47
CA CYS A 56 -9.64 8.42 7.48
C CYS A 56 -8.86 7.77 6.35
N ILE A 57 -7.95 6.87 6.69
CA ILE A 57 -7.09 6.18 5.74
C ILE A 57 -7.48 4.71 5.77
N ASP A 58 -8.00 4.21 4.67
CA ASP A 58 -8.39 2.82 4.54
C ASP A 58 -7.39 2.04 3.71
N VAL A 59 -6.98 0.88 4.24
CA VAL A 59 -5.99 0.01 3.62
C VAL A 59 -6.65 -1.32 3.30
N THR A 60 -7.06 -1.50 2.06
CA THR A 60 -7.76 -2.70 1.60
C THR A 60 -6.81 -3.68 0.91
N ASN A 61 -6.88 -4.96 1.30
CA ASN A 61 -6.18 -6.03 0.58
C ASN A 61 -6.99 -6.50 -0.62
N THR A 62 -6.60 -6.01 -1.81
CA THR A 62 -7.23 -6.39 -3.09
C THR A 62 -6.57 -7.63 -3.72
N GLY A 63 -5.59 -8.22 -3.05
CA GLY A 63 -4.90 -9.43 -3.48
C GLY A 63 -5.58 -10.72 -2.99
N VAL A 64 -4.92 -11.84 -3.25
CA VAL A 64 -5.34 -13.19 -2.83
C VAL A 64 -4.49 -13.74 -1.68
N ILE A 65 -3.47 -13.00 -1.24
CA ILE A 65 -2.57 -13.39 -0.15
C ILE A 65 -2.75 -12.41 1.00
N PRO A 66 -2.76 -12.88 2.26
CA PRO A 66 -2.76 -12.01 3.43
C PRO A 66 -1.52 -11.10 3.47
N VAL A 67 -1.71 -9.84 3.86
CA VAL A 67 -0.61 -8.87 3.94
C VAL A 67 -0.49 -8.33 5.36
N LYS A 68 0.67 -8.53 5.98
CA LYS A 68 0.99 -7.96 7.29
C LYS A 68 1.66 -6.62 7.14
N ILE A 69 1.08 -5.59 7.75
CA ILE A 69 1.51 -4.20 7.73
C ILE A 69 2.03 -3.83 9.12
N TYR A 70 3.11 -3.05 9.18
CA TYR A 70 3.67 -2.57 10.45
C TYR A 70 3.86 -1.05 10.51
N GLU A 71 3.74 -0.35 9.39
CA GLU A 71 3.93 1.10 9.33
C GLU A 71 2.96 1.74 8.35
N ILE A 72 2.40 2.86 8.76
CA ILE A 72 1.58 3.76 7.97
C ILE A 72 2.05 5.19 8.21
N GLY A 73 2.03 6.04 7.19
CA GLY A 73 2.56 7.40 7.31
C GLY A 73 2.30 8.30 6.11
N VAL A 74 2.93 9.48 6.13
CA VAL A 74 2.96 10.42 5.01
C VAL A 74 4.29 10.34 4.28
N TYR A 75 4.21 10.23 2.97
CA TYR A 75 5.32 10.23 2.04
C TYR A 75 5.37 11.55 1.29
N GLN A 76 6.48 12.29 1.43
CA GLN A 76 6.67 13.56 0.75
C GLN A 76 7.57 13.42 -0.47
N ARG A 77 7.13 14.01 -1.59
CA ARG A 77 7.97 14.13 -2.80
C ARG A 77 8.68 15.48 -2.80
N SER A 78 10.00 15.49 -2.62
CA SER A 78 10.78 16.70 -2.83
C SER A 78 11.18 16.89 -4.30
N ASN A 79 11.19 18.14 -4.76
CA ASN A 79 11.80 18.53 -6.02
C ASN A 79 13.33 18.67 -5.84
N PHE A 80 14.03 17.81 -6.57
CA PHE A 80 15.43 17.92 -6.98
C PHE A 80 16.56 17.70 -5.96
N PHE A 81 16.54 18.24 -4.73
CA PHE A 81 17.73 18.13 -3.85
C PHE A 81 17.50 17.86 -2.35
N LYS A 82 16.25 17.79 -1.88
CA LYS A 82 15.98 17.45 -0.47
C LYS A 82 15.54 15.99 -0.35
N ARG A 83 16.07 15.31 0.67
CA ARG A 83 15.83 13.88 0.94
C ARG A 83 14.32 13.58 0.91
N ARG A 84 13.94 12.48 0.26
CA ARG A 84 12.61 11.88 0.41
C ARG A 84 12.42 11.57 1.90
N ARG A 85 11.34 12.07 2.50
CA ARG A 85 11.02 11.84 3.91
C ARG A 85 9.74 11.02 3.98
N SER A 86 9.85 9.81 4.53
CA SER A 86 8.74 9.03 5.02
C SER A 86 8.60 9.33 6.51
N ILE A 87 7.42 9.77 6.91
CA ILE A 87 7.15 10.11 8.30
C ILE A 87 6.01 9.18 8.77
N PRO A 88 6.30 8.24 9.69
CA PRO A 88 5.28 7.36 10.20
C PRO A 88 4.26 8.15 11.03
N PHE A 89 2.99 7.77 10.93
CA PHE A 89 1.96 8.31 11.80
C PHE A 89 2.21 7.87 13.24
N LEU A 90 2.05 8.83 14.15
CA LEU A 90 1.76 8.57 15.55
C LEU A 90 0.25 8.76 15.65
N VAL A 91 -0.48 7.69 15.93
CA VAL A 91 -1.93 7.76 16.09
C VAL A 91 -2.20 8.46 17.44
N PRO A 92 -3.03 9.52 17.49
CA PRO A 92 -3.38 10.15 18.76
C PRO A 92 -4.09 9.16 19.67
N ARG A 93 -3.85 9.20 20.99
CA ARG A 93 -4.47 8.26 21.96
C ARG A 93 -5.99 8.18 21.85
N ASP A 94 -6.65 9.28 21.51
CA ASP A 94 -8.10 9.37 21.37
C ASP A 94 -8.64 8.72 20.08
N LEU A 95 -7.77 8.49 19.10
CA LEU A 95 -8.07 7.81 17.82
C LEU A 95 -7.47 6.39 17.74
N GLU A 96 -6.57 6.04 18.67
CA GLU A 96 -5.96 4.70 18.76
C GLU A 96 -6.99 3.59 19.01
N GLN A 97 -8.11 3.90 19.66
CA GLN A 97 -9.16 2.91 19.93
C GLN A 97 -10.01 2.59 18.69
N GLU A 98 -10.23 3.59 17.82
CA GLU A 98 -10.99 3.43 16.57
C GLU A 98 -10.11 2.95 15.42
N SER A 99 -8.81 3.23 15.48
CA SER A 99 -7.84 2.82 14.48
C SER A 99 -7.46 1.34 14.65
N SER A 100 -7.16 0.70 13.52
CA SER A 100 -6.54 -0.63 13.52
C SER A 100 -5.19 -0.59 14.23
N LYS A 101 -4.89 -1.63 15.03
CA LYS A 101 -3.62 -1.70 15.78
C LYS A 101 -2.50 -2.25 14.90
N LEU A 102 -1.42 -1.50 14.78
CA LEU A 102 -0.20 -1.98 14.13
C LEU A 102 0.61 -2.87 15.10
N PRO A 103 1.22 -3.97 14.60
CA PRO A 103 1.10 -4.51 13.25
C PRO A 103 -0.23 -5.24 13.03
N VAL A 104 -0.84 -5.09 11.85
CA VAL A 104 -2.10 -5.76 11.48
C VAL A 104 -1.86 -6.75 10.34
N LEU A 105 -2.54 -7.90 10.39
CA LEU A 105 -2.62 -8.84 9.29
C LEU A 105 -3.95 -8.64 8.57
N ILE A 106 -3.92 -8.22 7.30
CA ILE A 106 -5.12 -7.98 6.50
C ILE A 106 -5.33 -9.18 5.57
N GLN A 107 -6.43 -9.93 5.75
CA GLN A 107 -6.77 -11.04 4.88
C GLN A 107 -7.22 -10.54 3.49
N PRO A 108 -7.26 -11.40 2.46
CA PRO A 108 -7.85 -11.03 1.17
C PRO A 108 -9.26 -10.45 1.31
N GLN A 109 -9.52 -9.32 0.65
CA GLN A 109 -10.77 -8.56 0.69
C GLN A 109 -11.11 -7.92 2.04
N GLU A 110 -10.25 -8.02 3.05
CA GLU A 110 -10.37 -7.23 4.28
C GLU A 110 -9.70 -5.86 4.14
N ASP A 111 -10.08 -4.98 5.04
CA ASP A 111 -9.63 -3.62 5.17
C ASP A 111 -9.14 -3.33 6.60
N ALA A 112 -8.24 -2.35 6.72
CA ALA A 112 -7.79 -1.81 7.99
C ALA A 112 -7.82 -0.30 7.89
N THR A 113 -8.70 0.31 8.69
CA THR A 113 -8.85 1.76 8.73
C THR A 113 -8.03 2.38 9.86
N TYR A 114 -7.46 3.55 9.59
CA TYR A 114 -6.69 4.37 10.51
C TYR A 114 -7.22 5.79 10.52
N PHE A 115 -7.31 6.38 11.71
CA PHE A 115 -7.80 7.74 11.90
C PHE A 115 -6.68 8.63 12.44
N VAL A 116 -6.49 9.78 11.79
CA VAL A 116 -5.45 10.73 12.15
C VAL A 116 -6.04 12.13 12.21
N ALA A 117 -5.80 12.86 13.31
CA ALA A 117 -6.21 14.25 13.44
C ALA A 117 -5.42 15.11 12.45
N GLN A 118 -6.12 15.89 11.61
CA GLN A 118 -5.45 16.70 10.60
C GLN A 118 -4.66 17.86 11.24
N GLU A 119 -5.12 18.40 12.36
CA GLU A 119 -4.48 19.54 13.05
C GLU A 119 -3.11 19.19 13.63
N GLU A 120 -2.97 18.06 14.33
CA GLU A 120 -1.68 17.58 14.86
C GLU A 120 -0.64 17.37 13.75
N TRP A 121 -1.11 17.02 12.56
CA TRP A 121 -0.27 16.83 11.39
C TRP A 121 -0.14 18.09 10.56
N ALA A 122 -1.01 19.08 10.68
CA ALA A 122 -0.93 20.34 9.95
C ALA A 122 0.34 21.10 10.33
N GLU A 123 0.70 21.16 11.61
CA GLU A 123 1.94 21.81 12.07
C GLU A 123 3.18 21.07 11.56
N ARG A 124 3.23 19.74 11.76
CA ARG A 124 4.34 18.91 11.27
C ARG A 124 4.47 18.97 9.75
N LEU A 125 3.35 19.03 9.05
CA LEU A 125 3.32 19.17 7.61
C LEU A 125 3.65 20.59 7.19
N GLN A 126 3.32 21.66 7.90
CA GLN A 126 3.69 23.04 7.54
C GLN A 126 5.20 23.21 7.47
N ASP A 127 5.93 22.72 8.48
CA ASP A 127 7.41 22.68 8.49
C ASP A 127 7.99 21.95 7.27
N LEU A 128 7.25 20.99 6.72
CA LEU A 128 7.62 20.21 5.54
C LEU A 128 7.10 20.83 4.23
N THR A 129 5.93 21.47 4.27
CA THR A 129 5.15 21.95 3.12
C THR A 129 5.78 23.18 2.49
N TYR A 130 6.58 23.94 3.24
CA TYR A 130 7.44 25.01 2.68
C TYR A 130 8.34 24.53 1.53
N SER A 131 8.55 23.21 1.34
CA SER A 131 9.37 22.69 0.24
C SER A 131 8.70 21.68 -0.70
N ALA A 132 7.49 21.17 -0.42
CA ALA A 132 6.80 20.30 -1.36
C ALA A 132 5.28 20.42 -1.27
N ASN A 133 4.67 20.85 -2.38
CA ASN A 133 3.23 21.01 -2.53
C ASN A 133 2.46 19.69 -2.68
N GLN A 134 3.10 18.52 -2.50
CA GLN A 134 2.50 17.22 -2.81
C GLN A 134 2.92 16.14 -1.80
N VAL A 135 1.93 15.53 -1.17
CA VAL A 135 2.07 14.42 -0.22
C VAL A 135 1.27 13.21 -0.68
N ALA A 136 1.63 12.02 -0.21
CA ALA A 136 0.87 10.79 -0.40
C ALA A 136 0.84 10.01 0.92
N PHE A 137 -0.21 9.24 1.18
CA PHE A 137 -0.17 8.27 2.27
C PHE A 137 0.59 7.04 1.82
N TYR A 138 1.36 6.44 2.74
CA TYR A 138 2.07 5.20 2.47
C TYR A 138 1.84 4.16 3.56
N VAL A 139 2.04 2.92 3.16
CA VAL A 139 2.00 1.74 4.02
C VAL A 139 3.22 0.88 3.69
N ILE A 140 3.88 0.33 4.71
CA ILE A 140 4.97 -0.63 4.53
C ILE A 140 4.55 -2.00 5.06
N ASP A 141 4.67 -3.01 4.20
CA ASP A 141 4.47 -4.39 4.61
C ASP A 141 5.73 -4.97 5.27
N THR A 142 5.58 -6.08 5.98
CA THR A 142 6.69 -6.83 6.63
C THR A 142 7.85 -7.22 5.71
N THR A 143 7.68 -7.17 4.38
CA THR A 143 8.75 -7.42 3.41
C THR A 143 9.49 -6.14 2.99
N GLY A 144 9.16 -4.99 3.59
CA GLY A 144 9.72 -3.68 3.26
C GLY A 144 9.12 -3.07 1.99
N LYS A 145 8.07 -3.66 1.42
CA LYS A 145 7.45 -3.12 0.20
C LYS A 145 6.57 -1.94 0.56
N LEU A 146 6.84 -0.81 -0.07
CA LEU A 146 6.09 0.43 0.09
C LEU A 146 4.91 0.48 -0.89
N TYR A 147 3.72 0.68 -0.35
CA TYR A 147 2.49 0.98 -1.08
C TYR A 147 2.13 2.43 -0.80
N LYS A 148 1.61 3.16 -1.79
CA LYS A 148 1.27 4.57 -1.63
C LYS A 148 0.07 4.98 -2.45
N THR A 149 -0.61 6.02 -1.98
CA THR A 149 -1.66 6.71 -2.73
C THR A 149 -1.08 7.51 -3.89
N LYS A 150 -1.98 8.04 -4.72
CA LYS A 150 -1.62 9.17 -5.59
C LYS A 150 -1.27 10.38 -4.73
N TYR A 151 -0.38 11.23 -5.25
CA TYR A 151 -0.03 12.48 -4.58
C TYR A 151 -1.19 13.46 -4.64
N PHE A 152 -1.45 14.13 -3.52
CA PHE A 152 -2.44 15.18 -3.38
C PHE A 152 -1.84 16.40 -2.69
N LYS A 153 -2.52 17.54 -2.82
CA LYS A 153 -2.16 18.77 -2.11
C LYS A 153 -2.88 18.78 -0.77
N VAL A 154 -2.17 19.12 0.29
CA VAL A 154 -2.81 19.41 1.58
C VAL A 154 -3.38 20.83 1.45
N HIS A 155 -4.70 20.95 1.46
CA HIS A 155 -5.35 22.24 1.59
C HIS A 155 -5.38 22.59 3.07
N SER A 156 -4.63 23.62 3.47
CA SER A 156 -4.72 24.23 4.80
C SER A 156 -5.96 25.07 4.91
#